data_AF-A0A962F9N0-F1
#
_entry.id   AF-A0A962F9N0-F1
#
_cell.length_a   1.000
_cell.length_b   1.000
_cell.length_c   1.000
_cell.angle_alpha   90.00
_cell.angle_beta   90.00
_cell.angle_gamma   90.00
#
_symmetry.space_group_name_H-M   'P 1'
#
loop_
_entity.id
_entity.type
_entity.pdbx_description
1 polymer ?
#
loop_
_entity_poly.entity_id
_entity_poly.type
_entity_poly.pdbx_seq_one_letter_code
_entity_poly.pdbx_strand_id
1 'polypeptide(L)'
;MPRYRAGVDRYTGKPLTGYAHMEQCVAFIVQSMKGDVVMLYDLGCDVDREIGRGMHRAMLLSLYARMIGSIHKWELEFRVRKIALVNMSRVGALAVAIDGLYYPEGRYGNFKLTEPATLNIPLIAANLRGAA
;
A
#
# COMPACT_ATOMS: atom_id res chain seq x y z
N MET A 1 5.66 21.00 -17.37
CA MET A 1 4.53 20.07 -17.18
C MET A 1 5.01 18.94 -16.29
N PRO A 2 4.26 18.53 -15.25
CA PRO A 2 4.64 17.44 -14.36
C PRO A 2 4.72 16.10 -15.11
N ARG A 3 5.74 15.29 -14.82
CA ARG A 3 5.92 13.97 -15.46
C ARG A 3 5.25 12.85 -14.64
N TYR A 4 4.03 12.48 -15.00
CA TYR A 4 3.32 11.38 -14.36
C TYR A 4 3.87 9.99 -14.76
N ARG A 5 3.90 9.05 -13.81
CA ARG A 5 4.20 7.64 -14.06
C ARG A 5 3.05 7.00 -14.84
N ALA A 6 3.36 6.18 -15.83
CA ALA A 6 2.39 5.41 -16.58
C ALA A 6 2.62 3.91 -16.37
N GLY A 7 1.54 3.15 -16.41
CA GLY A 7 1.54 1.69 -16.36
C GLY A 7 0.20 1.15 -16.82
N VAL A 8 -0.13 -0.05 -16.37
CA VAL A 8 -1.31 -0.78 -16.82
C VAL A 8 -2.13 -1.22 -15.62
N ASP A 9 -3.46 -1.12 -15.75
CA ASP A 9 -4.41 -1.67 -14.80
C ASP A 9 -4.28 -3.20 -14.74
N ARG A 10 -4.08 -3.71 -13.52
CA ARG A 10 -3.90 -5.16 -13.27
C ARG A 10 -5.14 -6.00 -13.58
N TYR A 11 -6.33 -5.40 -13.58
CA TYR A 11 -7.61 -6.08 -13.81
C TYR A 11 -8.14 -5.80 -15.21
N THR A 12 -8.07 -4.54 -15.66
CA THR A 12 -8.69 -4.13 -16.93
C THR A 12 -7.72 -4.12 -18.11
N GLY A 13 -6.41 -4.11 -17.87
CA GLY A 13 -5.40 -4.01 -18.94
C GLY A 13 -5.32 -2.64 -19.61
N LYS A 14 -6.08 -1.64 -19.14
CA LYS A 14 -6.07 -0.28 -19.69
C LYS A 14 -4.86 0.51 -19.18
N PRO A 15 -4.38 1.52 -19.95
CA PRO A 15 -3.33 2.39 -19.46
C PRO A 15 -3.81 3.18 -18.24
N LEU A 16 -3.01 3.16 -17.16
CA LEU A 16 -3.18 3.97 -15.97
C LEU A 16 -2.03 4.95 -15.85
N THR A 17 -2.31 6.15 -15.37
CA THR A 17 -1.31 7.21 -15.20
C THR A 17 -1.47 7.95 -13.90
N GLY A 18 -0.36 8.44 -13.35
CA GLY A 18 -0.33 9.33 -12.19
C GLY A 18 -0.92 8.68 -10.93
N TYR A 19 -1.85 9.38 -10.30
CA TYR A 19 -2.46 8.99 -9.03
C TYR A 19 -3.04 7.56 -9.05
N ALA A 20 -3.82 7.20 -10.08
CA ALA A 20 -4.47 5.89 -10.15
C ALA A 20 -3.45 4.74 -10.26
N HIS A 21 -2.33 4.98 -10.93
CA HIS A 21 -1.23 4.02 -11.01
C HIS A 21 -0.52 3.88 -9.65
N MET A 22 -0.27 5.01 -8.97
CA MET A 22 0.33 5.01 -7.63
C MET A 22 -0.55 4.27 -6.62
N GLU A 23 -1.87 4.51 -6.62
CA GLU A 23 -2.83 3.81 -5.78
C GLU A 23 -2.75 2.28 -5.98
N GLN A 24 -2.71 1.83 -7.23
CA GLN A 24 -2.55 0.40 -7.54
C GLN A 24 -1.24 -0.17 -6.99
N CYS A 25 -0.13 0.56 -7.11
CA CYS A 25 1.16 0.11 -6.60
C CYS A 25 1.19 0.03 -5.06
N VAL A 26 0.65 1.04 -4.37
CA VAL A 26 0.55 1.02 -2.90
C VAL A 26 -0.35 -0.13 -2.44
N ALA A 27 -1.50 -0.33 -3.09
CA ALA A 27 -2.38 -1.47 -2.82
C ALA A 27 -1.66 -2.80 -3.01
N PHE A 28 -0.87 -2.94 -4.08
CA PHE A 28 -0.08 -4.15 -4.32
C PHE A 28 0.97 -4.41 -3.22
N ILE A 29 1.70 -3.38 -2.79
CA ILE A 29 2.71 -3.51 -1.72
C ILE A 29 2.08 -3.92 -0.40
N VAL A 30 0.96 -3.31 -0.02
CA VAL A 30 0.29 -3.58 1.26
C VAL A 30 -0.36 -4.97 1.28
N GLN A 31 -0.86 -5.45 0.13
CA GLN A 31 -1.53 -6.74 0.01
C GLN A 31 -0.60 -7.93 -0.23
N SER A 32 0.67 -7.69 -0.63
CA SER A 32 1.63 -8.75 -0.89
C SER A 32 2.47 -9.03 0.35
N MET A 33 2.64 -10.30 0.71
CA MET A 33 3.56 -10.70 1.75
C MET A 33 5.00 -10.73 1.22
N LYS A 34 5.96 -10.51 2.14
CA LYS A 34 7.37 -10.68 1.82
C LYS A 34 7.62 -12.11 1.34
N GLY A 35 8.19 -12.26 0.14
CA GLY A 35 8.45 -13.55 -0.50
C GLY A 35 7.41 -14.02 -1.52
N ASP A 36 6.29 -13.31 -1.69
CA ASP A 36 5.28 -13.65 -2.70
C ASP A 36 5.77 -13.42 -4.13
N VAL A 37 6.67 -12.45 -4.32
CA VAL A 37 7.16 -12.08 -5.65
C VAL A 37 8.41 -12.87 -5.97
N VAL A 38 8.28 -13.76 -6.97
CA VAL A 38 9.37 -14.55 -7.53
C VAL A 38 10.51 -13.63 -7.96
N MET A 39 11.74 -13.96 -7.56
CA MET A 39 12.95 -13.18 -7.80
C MET A 39 13.00 -11.78 -7.15
N LEU A 40 12.01 -11.40 -6.34
CA LEU A 40 12.02 -10.15 -5.58
C LEU A 40 11.48 -10.37 -4.16
N TYR A 41 12.20 -11.20 -3.40
CA TYR A 41 11.82 -11.62 -2.06
C TYR A 41 11.51 -10.45 -1.11
N ASP A 42 12.26 -9.35 -1.23
CA ASP A 42 12.11 -8.19 -0.35
C ASP A 42 10.87 -7.33 -0.62
N LEU A 43 10.14 -7.59 -1.71
CA LEU A 43 8.93 -6.84 -2.01
C LEU A 43 7.74 -7.36 -1.21
N GLY A 44 6.94 -6.42 -0.70
CA GLY A 44 5.75 -6.67 0.07
C GLY A 44 5.80 -6.02 1.45
N CYS A 45 4.72 -6.23 2.20
CA CYS A 45 4.65 -5.91 3.61
C CYS A 45 5.01 -7.16 4.41
N ASP A 46 5.96 -6.99 5.32
CA ASP A 46 6.26 -8.03 6.30
C ASP A 46 5.20 -7.95 7.40
N VAL A 47 4.01 -8.48 7.10
CA VAL A 47 2.94 -8.56 8.10
C VAL A 47 3.08 -9.92 8.77
N ASP A 48 3.34 -9.91 10.07
CA ASP A 48 3.50 -11.14 10.84
C ASP A 48 2.31 -12.09 10.64
N ARG A 49 2.56 -13.39 10.68
CA ARG A 49 1.52 -14.45 10.63
C ARG A 49 0.52 -14.36 11.80
N GLU A 50 0.70 -13.39 12.69
CA GLU A 50 -0.03 -13.15 13.93
C GLU A 50 -1.35 -12.39 13.74
N ILE A 51 -1.79 -12.02 12.52
CA ILE A 51 -3.12 -11.38 12.29
C ILE A 51 -4.29 -12.22 12.89
N GLY A 52 -4.07 -13.51 13.18
CA GLY A 52 -5.04 -14.38 13.85
C GLY A 52 -5.02 -14.44 15.38
N ARG A 53 -4.00 -13.87 16.06
CA ARG A 53 -3.94 -13.82 17.54
C ARG A 53 -4.44 -12.45 18.00
N GLY A 54 -5.21 -12.42 19.09
CA GLY A 54 -5.93 -11.21 19.54
C GLY A 54 -5.12 -9.92 19.39
N MET A 55 -5.65 -8.98 18.59
CA MET A 55 -4.96 -7.73 18.28
C MET A 55 -4.76 -6.88 19.54
N HIS A 56 -3.51 -6.71 19.97
CA HIS A 56 -3.15 -5.80 21.04
C HIS A 56 -2.44 -4.55 20.48
N ARG A 57 -2.45 -3.44 21.25
CA ARG A 57 -1.97 -2.12 20.77
C ARG A 57 -0.53 -2.12 20.24
N ALA A 58 0.37 -2.87 20.88
CA ALA A 58 1.77 -2.96 20.44
C ALA A 58 1.91 -3.65 19.08
N MET A 59 1.11 -4.68 18.80
CA MET A 59 1.09 -5.35 17.50
C MET A 59 0.56 -4.42 16.41
N LEU A 60 -0.50 -3.65 16.69
CA LEU A 60 -1.04 -2.66 15.75
C LEU A 60 -0.01 -1.58 15.40
N LEU A 61 0.76 -1.10 16.39
CA LEU A 61 1.82 -0.13 16.14
C LEU A 61 2.94 -0.71 15.27
N SER A 62 3.37 -1.94 15.56
CA SER A 62 4.37 -2.65 14.75
C SER A 62 3.89 -2.84 13.31
N LEU A 63 2.62 -3.22 13.15
CA LEU A 63 1.96 -3.38 11.86
C LEU A 63 1.95 -2.06 11.06
N TYR A 64 1.60 -0.94 11.68
CA TYR A 64 1.66 0.37 11.03
C TYR A 64 3.08 0.76 10.63
N ALA A 65 4.07 0.55 11.51
CA ALA A 65 5.47 0.85 11.22
C ALA A 65 5.99 0.04 10.02
N ARG A 66 5.65 -1.26 9.95
CA ARG A 66 6.01 -2.14 8.84
C ARG A 66 5.36 -1.72 7.52
N MET A 67 4.05 -1.41 7.54
CA MET A 67 3.37 -0.89 6.35
C MET A 67 4.00 0.42 5.84
N ILE A 68 4.21 1.39 6.74
CA ILE A 68 4.83 2.66 6.37
C ILE A 68 6.24 2.44 5.81
N GLY A 69 7.03 1.58 6.44
CA GLY A 69 8.39 1.24 5.99
C GLY A 69 8.41 0.60 4.60
N SER A 70 7.53 -0.38 4.35
CA SER A 70 7.42 -1.02 3.04
C SER A 70 6.95 -0.05 1.95
N ILE A 71 5.94 0.79 2.24
CA ILE A 71 5.46 1.79 1.30
C ILE A 71 6.56 2.79 0.96
N HIS A 72 7.27 3.34 1.96
CA HIS A 72 8.32 4.33 1.70
C HIS A 72 9.55 3.74 1.00
N LYS A 73 9.82 2.44 1.21
CA LYS A 73 10.90 1.71 0.53
C LYS A 73 10.64 1.56 -0.97
N TRP A 74 9.39 1.22 -1.34
CA TRP A 74 9.05 0.84 -2.71
C TRP A 74 8.36 1.94 -3.52
N GLU A 75 7.61 2.84 -2.89
CA GLU A 75 6.91 3.96 -3.54
C GLU A 75 7.48 5.31 -3.07
N LEU A 76 8.50 5.80 -3.79
CA LEU A 76 9.15 7.08 -3.53
C LEU A 76 8.24 8.30 -3.77
N GLU A 77 7.22 8.13 -4.61
CA GLU A 77 6.26 9.18 -4.98
C GLU A 77 5.20 9.40 -3.90
N PHE A 78 5.11 8.56 -2.86
CA PHE A 78 4.08 8.66 -1.84
C PHE A 78 4.67 8.79 -0.44
N ARG A 79 4.13 9.75 0.33
CA ARG A 79 4.48 9.94 1.74
C ARG A 79 3.23 9.84 2.60
N VAL A 80 3.20 8.79 3.40
CA VAL A 80 2.16 8.55 4.42
C VAL A 80 2.21 9.66 5.48
N ARG A 81 1.07 10.28 5.77
CA ARG A 81 0.87 11.21 6.90
C ARG A 81 0.07 10.58 8.03
N LYS A 82 -0.92 9.76 7.68
CA LYS A 82 -1.80 9.09 8.63
C LYS A 82 -2.16 7.72 8.09
N ILE A 83 -2.22 6.75 9.00
CA ILE A 83 -2.69 5.40 8.71
C ILE A 83 -3.68 4.99 9.79
N ALA A 84 -4.79 4.38 9.39
CA ALA A 84 -5.80 3.87 10.30
C ALA A 84 -6.36 2.55 9.78
N LEU A 85 -6.46 1.56 10.66
CA LEU A 85 -7.26 0.38 10.42
C LEU A 85 -8.74 0.73 10.58
N VAL A 86 -9.50 0.56 9.51
CA VAL A 86 -10.94 0.75 9.48
C VAL A 86 -11.59 -0.63 9.38
N ASN A 87 -12.49 -0.93 10.32
CA ASN A 87 -13.26 -2.17 10.29
C ASN A 87 -14.41 -2.00 9.28
N MET A 88 -14.40 -2.76 8.18
CA MET A 88 -15.55 -2.83 7.29
C MET A 88 -16.55 -3.84 7.88
N SER A 89 -17.61 -3.28 8.47
CA SER A 89 -18.67 -4.02 9.15
C SER A 89 -19.28 -5.14 8.30
N ARG A 90 -19.61 -6.24 9.00
CA ARG A 90 -20.44 -7.41 8.65
C ARG A 90 -19.79 -8.70 8.14
N VAL A 91 -18.56 -8.69 7.60
CA VAL A 91 -17.92 -9.92 7.03
C VAL A 91 -16.51 -10.19 7.59
N GLY A 92 -16.05 -9.45 8.61
CA GLY A 92 -14.69 -9.60 9.15
C GLY A 92 -13.60 -9.09 8.21
N ALA A 93 -13.95 -8.24 7.24
CA ALA A 93 -12.99 -7.60 6.35
C ALA A 93 -12.35 -6.39 7.04
N LEU A 94 -11.03 -6.40 7.14
CA LEU A 94 -10.26 -5.24 7.59
C LEU A 94 -9.95 -4.37 6.37
N ALA A 95 -9.94 -3.05 6.54
CA ALA A 95 -9.45 -2.11 5.55
C ALA A 95 -8.40 -1.19 6.20
N VAL A 96 -7.48 -0.70 5.39
CA VAL A 96 -6.50 0.30 5.82
C VAL A 96 -6.78 1.58 5.06
N ALA A 97 -7.15 2.62 5.81
CA ALA A 97 -7.21 3.98 5.31
C ALA A 97 -5.83 4.62 5.47
N ILE A 98 -5.26 5.09 4.37
CA ILE A 98 -3.96 5.75 4.32
C ILE A 98 -4.16 7.13 3.72
N ASP A 99 -3.85 8.16 4.51
CA ASP A 99 -3.79 9.54 4.03
C ASP A 99 -2.33 9.96 3.90
N GLY A 100 -2.02 10.63 2.79
CA GLY A 100 -0.66 11.01 2.45
C GLY A 100 -0.57 12.16 1.47
N LEU A 101 0.65 12.36 1.01
CA LEU A 101 1.02 13.31 -0.04
C LEU A 101 1.57 12.50 -1.22
N TYR A 102 1.01 12.76 -2.39
CA TYR A 102 1.50 12.27 -3.66
C TYR A 102 2.42 13.31 -4.31
N TYR A 103 3.56 12.84 -4.80
CA TYR A 103 4.58 13.60 -5.49
C TYR A 103 4.74 13.02 -6.89
N PRO A 104 4.11 13.61 -7.93
CA PRO A 104 4.18 13.10 -9.30
C PRO A 104 5.61 12.91 -9.82
N GLU A 105 6.57 13.70 -9.31
CA GLU A 105 7.99 13.64 -9.71
C GLU A 105 8.90 13.11 -8.58
N GLY A 106 8.33 12.52 -7.53
CA GLY A 106 9.08 12.07 -6.35
C GLY A 106 10.17 11.04 -6.68
N ARG A 107 9.95 10.22 -7.71
CA ARG A 107 10.95 9.27 -8.22
C ARG A 107 12.22 9.91 -8.80
N TYR A 108 12.15 11.19 -9.17
CA TYR A 108 13.30 11.98 -9.64
C TYR A 108 13.92 12.83 -8.53
N GLY A 109 13.46 12.68 -7.29
CA GLY A 109 13.88 13.50 -6.16
C GLY A 109 13.26 14.90 -6.15
N ASN A 110 12.26 15.18 -6.99
CA ASN A 110 11.55 16.45 -6.97
C ASN A 110 10.29 16.36 -6.11
N PHE A 111 10.31 17.04 -4.97
CA PHE A 111 9.21 17.08 -4.00
C PHE A 111 8.45 18.42 -3.98
N LYS A 112 8.60 19.26 -5.02
CA LYS A 112 7.96 20.59 -5.09
C LYS A 112 6.46 20.53 -5.34
N LEU A 113 6.01 19.56 -6.13
CA LEU A 113 4.61 19.38 -6.49
C LEU A 113 3.99 18.36 -5.55
N THR A 114 2.91 18.76 -4.87
CA THR A 114 2.22 17.92 -3.90
C THR A 114 0.73 17.88 -4.20
N GLU A 115 0.18 16.67 -4.20
CA GLU A 115 -1.24 16.42 -4.34
C GLU A 115 -1.70 15.62 -3.11
N PRO A 116 -2.80 16.01 -2.45
CA PRO A 116 -3.33 15.23 -1.33
C PRO A 116 -3.83 13.88 -1.86
N ALA A 117 -3.51 12.81 -1.13
CA ALA A 117 -3.83 11.45 -1.53
C ALA A 117 -4.47 10.69 -0.37
N THR A 118 -5.70 10.22 -0.57
CA THR A 118 -6.45 9.41 0.40
C THR A 118 -6.75 8.07 -0.24
N LEU A 119 -6.23 7.00 0.34
CA LEU A 119 -6.29 5.64 -0.17
C LEU A 119 -7.08 4.78 0.82
N ASN A 120 -8.03 3.99 0.31
CA ASN A 120 -8.77 3.02 1.11
C ASN A 120 -8.51 1.61 0.56
N ILE A 121 -7.60 0.89 1.20
CA ILE A 121 -7.11 -0.40 0.70
C ILE A 121 -7.81 -1.52 1.48
N PRO A 122 -8.59 -2.39 0.81
CA PRO A 122 -9.20 -3.53 1.48
C PRO A 122 -8.15 -4.61 1.78
N LEU A 123 -8.11 -5.08 3.02
CA LEU A 123 -7.35 -6.25 3.48
C LEU A 123 -8.32 -7.45 3.57
N ILE A 124 -8.74 -7.96 2.43
CA ILE A 124 -9.58 -9.16 2.35
C ILE A 124 -8.66 -10.38 2.25
N ALA A 125 -8.96 -11.47 2.95
CA ALA A 125 -8.18 -12.71 2.89
C ALA A 125 -7.99 -13.23 1.45
N ALA A 126 -8.98 -13.04 0.58
CA ALA A 126 -8.90 -13.37 -0.86
C ALA A 126 -7.89 -12.51 -1.65
N ASN A 127 -7.54 -11.32 -1.16
CA ASN A 127 -6.59 -10.41 -1.80
C ASN A 127 -5.19 -10.47 -1.19
N LEU A 128 -5.05 -11.06 0.01
CA LEU A 128 -3.76 -11.41 0.59
C LEU A 128 -3.20 -12.59 -0.20
N ARG A 129 -2.28 -12.31 -1.12
CA ARG A 129 -1.50 -13.36 -1.77
C ARG A 129 -0.67 -14.03 -0.66
N GLY A 130 -0.73 -15.35 -0.58
CA GLY A 130 -0.13 -16.13 0.53
C GLY A 130 -1.11 -16.92 1.41
N ALA A 131 -2.43 -16.79 1.22
CA ALA A 131 -3.42 -17.70 1.81
C ALA A 131 -3.73 -18.88 0.86
N ALA A 132 -2.77 -19.78 0.68
CA ALA A 132 -2.96 -21.09 0.06
C ALA A 132 -2.28 -22.15 0.91
#